data_AF-A0A659ULK2-F1
#
_entry.id   AF-A0A659ULK2-F1
#
_cell.length_a   1.000
_cell.length_b   1.000
_cell.length_c   1.000
_cell.angle_alpha   90.00
_cell.angle_beta   90.00
_cell.angle_gamma   90.00
#
_symmetry.space_group_name_H-M   'P 1'
#
loop_
_entity.id
_entity.type
_entity.pdbx_description
1 polymer ?
#
loop_
_entity_poly.entity_id
_entity_poly.type
_entity_poly.pdbx_seq_one_letter_code
_entity_poly.pdbx_strand_id
1 'polypeptide(L)'
;SVAAPRWRRPSPSFRSGIASIDRGQWEASRSLGFGFALTMRRIILPQALPVIIPPMGNTFISMLKDSSLVSVLGVWELTYLAHSLGQPTFHTMEMLVTAAMIYWILSACLELVQSRIEY
;
A
#
# COMPACT_ATOMS: atom_id res chain seq x y z
N SER A 1 5.19 -13.98 31.03
CA SER A 1 5.04 -12.84 30.12
C SER A 1 6.18 -12.87 29.11
N VAL A 2 5.90 -13.13 27.83
CA VAL A 2 6.96 -13.24 26.80
C VAL A 2 7.26 -11.84 26.28
N ALA A 3 8.32 -11.22 26.81
CA ALA A 3 8.79 -9.91 26.36
C ALA A 3 9.46 -10.05 24.99
N ALA A 4 8.82 -9.51 23.95
CA ALA A 4 9.42 -9.38 22.64
C ALA A 4 10.52 -8.28 22.65
N PRO A 5 11.62 -8.45 21.89
CA PRO A 5 12.72 -7.48 21.86
C PRO A 5 12.28 -6.09 21.41
N ARG A 6 12.75 -5.03 22.09
CA ARG A 6 12.28 -3.62 21.96
C ARG A 6 12.62 -2.92 20.62
N TRP A 7 13.43 -3.55 19.77
CA TRP A 7 14.04 -2.92 18.57
C TRP A 7 13.29 -3.17 17.25
N ARG A 8 12.20 -3.93 17.26
CA ARG A 8 11.36 -4.13 16.08
C ARG A 8 9.90 -4.06 16.49
N ARG A 9 9.29 -2.87 16.40
CA ARG A 9 7.82 -2.76 16.40
C ARG A 9 7.36 -3.25 15.02
N PRO A 10 6.77 -4.45 14.89
CA PRO A 10 6.27 -4.90 13.59
C PRO A 10 5.11 -3.99 13.17
N SER A 11 4.83 -3.84 11.88
CA SER A 11 3.64 -3.08 11.44
C SER A 11 2.37 -3.65 12.09
N PRO A 12 1.30 -2.85 12.29
CA PRO A 12 0.06 -3.31 12.94
C PRO A 12 -0.50 -4.59 12.31
N SER A 13 -0.45 -4.70 10.98
CA SER A 13 -0.89 -5.87 10.22
C SER A 13 -0.05 -7.12 10.54
N PHE A 14 1.28 -6.96 10.65
CA PHE A 14 2.16 -8.04 11.09
C PHE A 14 1.91 -8.45 12.55
N ARG A 15 1.68 -7.48 13.45
CA ARG A 15 1.33 -7.78 14.84
C ARG A 15 0.00 -8.53 14.93
N SER A 16 -1.00 -8.09 14.16
CA SER A 16 -2.32 -8.74 14.10
C SER A 16 -2.21 -10.18 13.58
N GLY A 17 -1.42 -10.41 12.53
CA GLY A 17 -1.22 -11.76 11.99
C GLY A 17 -0.40 -12.69 12.88
N ILE A 18 0.50 -12.16 13.71
CA ILE A 18 1.19 -12.96 14.74
C ILE A 18 0.25 -13.24 15.93
N ALA A 19 -0.58 -12.26 16.31
CA ALA A 19 -1.54 -12.39 17.40
C ALA A 19 -2.72 -13.31 17.08
N SER A 20 -3.02 -13.54 15.79
CA SER A 20 -4.05 -14.49 15.35
C SER A 20 -3.63 -15.95 15.50
N ILE A 21 -2.38 -16.24 15.85
CA ILE A 21 -1.89 -17.60 16.06
C ILE A 21 -2.20 -18.07 17.47
N ASP A 22 -2.76 -19.27 17.56
CA ASP A 22 -3.13 -19.90 18.81
C ASP A 22 -1.93 -20.05 19.77
N ARG A 23 -2.16 -19.80 21.06
CA ARG A 23 -1.11 -19.87 22.09
C ARG A 23 -0.56 -21.29 22.25
N GLY A 24 -1.35 -22.32 21.96
CA GLY A 24 -0.92 -23.72 21.98
C GLY A 24 0.23 -24.02 21.00
N GLN A 25 0.32 -23.32 19.87
CA GLN A 25 1.46 -23.45 18.94
C GLN A 25 2.77 -22.98 19.59
N TRP A 26 2.71 -21.90 20.38
CA TRP A 26 3.87 -21.39 21.11
C TRP A 26 4.30 -22.32 22.24
N GLU A 27 3.34 -22.88 22.97
CA GLU A 27 3.58 -23.82 24.06
C GLU A 27 4.12 -25.16 23.52
N ALA A 28 3.53 -25.70 22.45
CA ALA A 28 4.01 -26.91 21.78
C ALA A 28 5.43 -26.76 21.25
N SER A 29 5.75 -25.62 20.62
CA SER A 29 7.10 -25.32 20.15
C SER A 29 8.13 -25.31 21.29
N ARG A 30 7.73 -24.79 22.45
CA ARG A 30 8.60 -24.73 23.64
C ARG A 30 8.76 -26.12 24.26
N SER A 31 7.70 -26.92 24.31
CA SER A 31 7.74 -28.32 24.78
C SER A 31 8.62 -29.20 23.88
N LEU A 32 8.71 -28.88 22.59
CA LEU A 32 9.62 -29.53 21.63
C LEU A 32 11.07 -28.99 21.70
N GLY A 33 11.37 -28.04 22.60
CA GLY A 33 12.70 -27.47 22.76
C GLY A 33 13.13 -26.51 21.65
N PHE A 34 12.20 -26.01 20.82
CA PHE A 34 12.55 -25.06 19.77
C PHE A 34 12.89 -23.67 20.34
N GLY A 35 13.98 -23.10 19.84
CA GLY A 35 14.33 -21.71 20.11
C GLY A 35 13.42 -20.72 19.37
N PHE A 36 13.30 -19.50 19.90
CA PHE A 36 12.40 -18.45 19.38
C PHE A 36 12.54 -18.20 17.88
N ALA A 37 13.77 -18.15 17.36
CA ALA A 37 14.02 -17.91 15.93
C ALA A 37 13.52 -19.07 15.05
N LEU A 38 13.67 -20.31 15.52
CA LEU A 38 13.20 -21.50 14.80
C LEU A 38 11.67 -21.58 14.82
N THR A 39 11.06 -21.34 15.99
CA THR A 39 9.60 -21.27 16.15
C THR A 39 8.99 -20.18 15.27
N MET A 40 9.60 -19.00 15.26
CA MET A 40 9.14 -17.88 14.45
C MET A 40 9.19 -18.21 12.96
N ARG A 41 10.31 -18.76 12.46
CA ARG A 41 10.50 -19.02 11.03
C ARG A 41 9.75 -20.26 10.51
N ARG A 42 9.66 -21.35 11.29
CA ARG A 42 9.06 -22.62 10.83
C ARG A 42 7.59 -22.80 11.20
N ILE A 43 7.09 -22.12 12.22
CA ILE A 43 5.75 -22.36 12.76
C ILE A 43 4.89 -21.11 12.62
N ILE A 44 5.34 -20.00 13.20
CA ILE A 44 4.50 -18.80 13.32
C ILE A 44 4.40 -18.05 12.00
N LEU A 45 5.52 -17.72 11.33
CA LEU A 45 5.49 -17.02 10.05
C LEU A 45 4.62 -17.71 8.99
N PRO A 46 4.79 -19.02 8.70
CA PRO A 46 3.99 -19.67 7.66
C PRO A 46 2.50 -19.73 7.99
N GLN A 47 2.12 -19.72 9.28
CA GLN A 47 0.72 -19.67 9.70
C GLN A 47 0.14 -18.24 9.68
N ALA A 48 0.97 -17.23 9.96
CA ALA A 48 0.55 -15.82 9.97
C ALA A 48 0.43 -15.24 8.56
N LEU A 49 1.28 -15.68 7.62
CA LEU A 49 1.32 -15.15 6.24
C LEU A 49 -0.03 -15.26 5.50
N PRO A 50 -0.74 -16.40 5.51
CA PRO A 50 -2.06 -16.52 4.89
C PRO A 50 -3.12 -15.57 5.48
N VAL A 51 -2.94 -15.11 6.72
CA VAL A 51 -3.84 -14.14 7.38
C VAL A 51 -3.46 -12.70 7.01
N ILE A 52 -2.16 -12.42 6.84
CA ILE A 52 -1.63 -11.09 6.54
C ILE A 52 -1.77 -10.73 5.04
N ILE A 53 -1.58 -11.70 4.14
CA ILE A 53 -1.55 -11.46 2.69
C ILE A 53 -2.89 -10.96 2.12
N PRO A 54 -4.06 -11.54 2.44
CA PRO A 54 -5.34 -11.10 1.90
C PRO A 54 -5.68 -9.63 2.16
N PRO A 55 -5.59 -9.09 3.39
CA PRO A 55 -5.89 -7.67 3.64
C PRO A 55 -4.88 -6.73 3.01
N MET A 56 -3.61 -7.14 2.87
CA MET A 56 -2.61 -6.38 2.12
C MET A 56 -2.97 -6.31 0.63
N GLY A 57 -3.37 -7.44 0.03
CA GLY A 57 -3.83 -7.49 -1.35
C GLY A 57 -5.09 -6.65 -1.58
N ASN A 58 -6.04 -6.69 -0.65
CA ASN A 58 -7.25 -5.87 -0.74
C ASN A 58 -6.92 -4.37 -0.70
N THR A 59 -6.04 -3.97 0.22
CA THR A 59 -5.57 -2.58 0.34
C THR A 59 -4.84 -2.13 -0.94
N PHE A 60 -4.00 -2.99 -1.51
CA PHE A 60 -3.33 -2.73 -2.77
C PHE A 60 -4.30 -2.54 -3.94
N ILE A 61 -5.33 -3.39 -4.05
CA ILE A 61 -6.37 -3.27 -5.08
C ILE A 61 -7.16 -1.97 -4.91
N SER A 62 -7.54 -1.61 -3.69
CA SER A 62 -8.21 -0.34 -3.41
C SER A 62 -7.35 0.86 -3.82
N MET A 63 -6.07 0.86 -3.44
CA MET A 63 -5.13 1.91 -3.85
C MET A 63 -5.00 2.03 -5.37
N LEU A 64 -4.93 0.90 -6.10
CA LEU A 64 -4.90 0.91 -7.56
C LEU A 64 -6.19 1.47 -8.18
N LYS A 65 -7.35 1.14 -7.63
CA LYS A 65 -8.64 1.68 -8.08
C LYS A 65 -8.73 3.17 -7.85
N ASP A 66 -8.37 3.65 -6.67
CA ASP A 66 -8.43 5.06 -6.32
C ASP A 66 -7.46 5.87 -7.19
N SER A 67 -6.22 5.39 -7.37
CA SER A 67 -5.21 6.05 -8.23
C SER A 67 -5.62 6.07 -9.70
N SER A 68 -6.15 4.98 -10.23
CA SER A 68 -6.57 4.93 -11.65
C SER A 68 -7.81 5.78 -11.91
N LEU A 69 -8.78 5.80 -10.99
CA LEU A 69 -9.98 6.64 -11.09
C LEU A 69 -9.60 8.12 -11.09
N VAL A 70 -8.74 8.55 -10.16
CA VAL A 70 -8.25 9.93 -10.08
C VAL A 70 -7.47 10.34 -11.33
N SER A 71 -6.60 9.46 -11.85
CA SER A 71 -5.86 9.70 -13.09
C SER A 71 -6.78 9.85 -14.31
N VAL A 72 -7.76 8.96 -14.48
CA VAL A 72 -8.71 9.01 -15.60
C VAL A 72 -9.58 10.28 -15.54
N LEU A 73 -10.10 10.64 -14.37
CA LEU A 73 -10.85 11.89 -14.21
C LEU A 73 -9.98 13.11 -14.51
N GLY A 74 -8.74 13.14 -14.00
CA GLY A 74 -7.81 14.23 -14.27
C GLY A 74 -7.50 14.41 -15.75
N VAL A 75 -7.25 13.31 -16.47
CA VAL A 75 -7.04 13.34 -17.93
C VAL A 75 -8.30 13.83 -18.66
N TRP A 76 -9.48 13.38 -18.22
CA TRP A 76 -10.75 13.76 -18.86
C TRP A 76 -11.07 15.25 -18.66
N GLU A 77 -10.99 15.77 -17.44
CA GLU A 77 -11.21 17.19 -17.15
C GLU A 77 -10.22 18.08 -17.91
N LEU A 78 -8.97 17.65 -17.99
CA LEU A 78 -7.92 18.39 -18.66
C LEU A 78 -8.08 18.41 -20.18
N THR A 79 -8.45 17.28 -20.78
CA THR A 79 -8.77 17.21 -22.21
C THR A 79 -10.01 18.05 -22.53
N TYR A 80 -10.99 18.06 -21.63
CA TYR A 80 -12.19 18.88 -21.75
C TYR A 80 -11.87 20.39 -21.66
N LEU A 81 -11.09 20.82 -20.66
CA LEU A 81 -10.61 22.19 -20.53
C LEU A 81 -9.79 22.60 -21.74
N ALA A 82 -8.94 21.71 -22.24
CA ALA A 82 -8.16 21.94 -23.45
C ALA A 82 -9.09 22.17 -24.66
N HIS A 83 -10.04 21.27 -24.92
CA HIS A 83 -10.98 21.47 -26.03
C HIS A 83 -11.85 22.72 -25.86
N SER A 84 -12.30 23.02 -24.65
CA SER A 84 -13.16 24.18 -24.38
C SER A 84 -12.42 25.50 -24.57
N LEU A 85 -11.16 25.59 -24.13
CA LEU A 85 -10.34 26.81 -24.22
C LEU A 85 -9.56 26.96 -25.54
N GLY A 86 -9.38 25.88 -26.31
CA GLY A 86 -8.60 25.88 -27.55
C GLY A 86 -9.37 26.22 -28.83
N GLN A 87 -10.70 26.14 -28.80
CA GLN A 87 -11.55 26.50 -29.94
C GLN A 87 -11.36 27.94 -30.45
N PRO A 88 -11.01 28.97 -29.63
CA PRO A 88 -10.80 30.31 -30.14
C PRO A 88 -9.40 30.60 -30.73
N THR A 89 -8.34 29.85 -30.36
CA THR A 89 -6.97 30.41 -30.43
C THR A 89 -5.92 29.61 -31.22
N PHE A 90 -6.19 28.42 -31.77
CA PHE A 90 -5.20 27.62 -32.54
C PHE A 90 -3.87 27.28 -31.80
N HIS A 91 -3.80 27.38 -30.46
CA HIS A 91 -2.61 27.06 -29.65
C HIS A 91 -2.68 25.66 -29.02
N THR A 92 -3.00 24.65 -29.84
CA THR A 92 -3.17 23.25 -29.38
C THR A 92 -1.93 22.70 -28.66
N MET A 93 -0.72 23.09 -29.08
CA MET A 93 0.54 22.64 -28.47
C MET A 93 0.75 23.15 -27.03
N GLU A 94 0.54 24.45 -26.77
CA GLU A 94 0.72 25.01 -25.41
C GLU A 94 -0.25 24.41 -24.40
N MET A 95 -1.44 24.06 -24.88
CA MET A 95 -2.48 23.45 -24.06
C MET A 95 -2.19 21.98 -23.74
N LEU A 96 -1.61 21.24 -24.69
CA LEU A 96 -1.10 19.89 -24.45
C LEU A 96 0.09 19.89 -23.46
N VAL A 97 0.95 20.91 -23.50
CA VAL A 97 2.06 21.07 -22.55
C VAL A 97 1.55 21.41 -21.14
N THR A 98 0.58 22.32 -21.04
CA THR A 98 -0.07 22.65 -19.76
C THR A 98 -0.78 21.42 -19.18
N ALA A 99 -1.41 20.62 -20.04
CA ALA A 99 -1.98 19.34 -19.69
C ALA A 99 -0.93 18.35 -19.16
N ALA A 100 0.19 18.18 -19.88
CA ALA A 100 1.29 17.34 -19.41
C ALA A 100 1.83 17.80 -18.05
N MET A 101 1.94 19.11 -17.80
CA MET A 101 2.36 19.66 -16.51
C MET A 101 1.38 19.35 -15.38
N ILE A 102 0.07 19.49 -15.61
CA ILE A 102 -0.96 19.15 -14.62
C ILE A 102 -0.94 17.65 -14.31
N TYR A 103 -0.80 16.80 -15.34
CA TYR A 103 -0.66 15.36 -15.16
C TYR A 103 0.58 15.01 -14.34
N TRP A 104 1.70 15.69 -14.59
CA TRP A 104 2.93 15.50 -13.83
C TRP A 104 2.78 15.91 -12.37
N ILE A 105 2.10 17.03 -12.09
CA ILE A 105 1.78 17.48 -10.72
C ILE A 105 0.85 16.48 -10.01
N LEU A 106 -0.16 15.96 -10.70
CA LEU A 106 -1.09 14.98 -10.14
C LEU A 106 -0.36 13.68 -9.80
N SER A 107 0.51 13.21 -10.69
CA SER A 107 1.34 12.03 -10.49
C SER A 107 2.33 12.21 -9.32
N ALA A 108 2.95 13.38 -9.21
CA ALA A 108 3.80 13.74 -8.06
C ALA A 108 3.01 13.83 -6.75
N CYS A 109 1.77 14.34 -6.79
CA CYS A 109 0.89 14.40 -5.62
C CYS A 109 0.51 12.99 -5.14
N LEU A 110 0.20 12.09 -6.06
CA LEU A 110 -0.04 10.67 -5.77
C LEU A 110 1.18 9.99 -5.15
N GLU A 111 2.38 10.22 -5.69
CA GLU A 111 3.64 9.75 -5.08
C GLU A 111 3.82 10.27 -3.65
N LEU A 112 3.51 11.54 -3.40
CA LEU A 112 3.59 12.12 -2.06
C LEU A 112 2.57 11.49 -1.10
N VAL A 113 1.33 11.27 -1.55
CA VAL A 113 0.29 10.59 -0.75
C VAL A 113 0.72 9.15 -0.45
N GLN A 114 1.24 8.44 -1.45
CA GLN A 114 1.76 7.08 -1.28
C GLN A 114 2.90 7.05 -0.26
N SER A 115 3.85 7.99 -0.35
CA SER A 115 4.95 8.12 0.62
C SER A 115 4.47 8.42 2.04
N ARG A 116 3.32 9.08 2.19
CA ARG A 116 2.70 9.40 3.48
C ARG A 116 1.87 8.26 4.05
N ILE A 117 1.38 7.35 3.22
CA ILE A 117 0.69 6.14 3.66
C ILE A 117 1.71 5.05 4.02
N GLU A 118 2.87 5.07 3.37
CA GLU A 118 3.98 4.14 3.64
C GLU A 118 4.79 4.52 4.91
N TYR A 119 4.56 5.70 5.49
CA TYR A 119 5.15 6.20 6.76
C TYR A 119 4.14 6.28 7.90
#